data_AF-A0A5M6BX84-F1
#
_entry.id   AF-A0A5M6BX84-F1
#
_cell.length_a   1.000
_cell.length_b   1.000
_cell.length_c   1.000
_cell.angle_alpha   90.00
_cell.angle_beta   90.00
_cell.angle_gamma   90.00
#
_symmetry.space_group_name_H-M   'P 1'
#
loop_
_entity.id
_entity.type
_entity.pdbx_description
1 polymer ?
#
loop_
_entity_poly.entity_id
_entity_poly.type
_entity_poly.pdbx_seq_one_letter_code
_entity_poly.pdbx_strand_id
1 'polypeptide(L)'
;MTPNTVQTQKGVVSPAVDSPRTSLPTSSLFFPRTSTTFSTPFNTQRPSLTTASPAAAAPTPRPSTLFPFSPSGGPGTPSQSVKPTKDNKKKQNSNNNNNGRRRRYNRSPLFSLRRLRSILYHTSFYLFILIIGVLLVGSAWGLGEQAWRTGHQRKWNIIVLVGSYVALGIIAIMHVWSRVLSIKRILRTMPKPYIPTKTVDLPKKVANHIATEYTRTAVIAHISQATTGQQEGWGRPGTKWENMHFRTYILSTLHTMRQALCPNISSLSPTSLQPLFSAADSFDDNGAIRLFVNSYAKMIERAMYAKYEPGEGEAAAVEKVVEIVLLTLEVKRRRERDKAKHRDRTENKERGDTI
;
A
#
# COMPACT_ATOMS: atom_id res chain seq x y z
N MET A 1 -35.20 -55.63 36.96
CA MET A 1 -35.89 -55.44 35.66
C MET A 1 -34.93 -54.74 34.72
N THR A 2 -34.88 -55.24 33.49
CA THR A 2 -33.71 -55.35 32.60
C THR A 2 -33.35 -54.09 31.80
N PRO A 3 -32.06 -53.91 31.43
CA PRO A 3 -31.58 -52.89 30.51
C PRO A 3 -31.51 -53.40 29.05
N ASN A 4 -31.70 -52.53 28.06
CA ASN A 4 -31.49 -52.87 26.65
C ASN A 4 -30.28 -52.14 26.06
N THR A 5 -29.24 -52.93 25.84
CA THR A 5 -28.02 -52.68 25.07
C THR A 5 -28.29 -53.05 23.61
N VAL A 6 -27.94 -52.18 22.66
CA VAL A 6 -27.84 -52.56 21.23
C VAL A 6 -26.39 -52.35 20.78
N GLN A 7 -25.67 -53.46 20.64
CA GLN A 7 -24.43 -53.57 19.88
C GLN A 7 -24.77 -53.77 18.40
N THR A 8 -23.97 -53.22 17.49
CA THR A 8 -23.84 -53.76 16.13
C THR A 8 -22.37 -53.84 15.76
N GLN A 9 -22.01 -55.05 15.34
CA GLN A 9 -20.68 -55.59 15.12
C GLN A 9 -20.31 -55.54 13.63
N LYS A 10 -18.99 -55.52 13.39
CA LYS A 10 -18.25 -56.22 12.31
C LYS A 10 -18.38 -55.74 10.86
N GLY A 11 -17.19 -55.48 10.29
CA GLY A 11 -16.91 -55.51 8.86
C GLY A 11 -15.41 -55.39 8.59
N VAL A 12 -14.64 -56.41 8.97
CA VAL A 12 -13.23 -56.59 8.57
C VAL A 12 -13.23 -57.34 7.25
N VAL A 13 -12.66 -56.75 6.20
CA VAL A 13 -12.27 -57.44 4.96
C VAL A 13 -10.94 -56.85 4.47
N SER A 14 -9.85 -57.59 4.69
CA SER A 14 -8.66 -57.57 3.84
C SER A 14 -8.81 -58.72 2.84
N PRO A 15 -8.31 -58.60 1.60
CA PRO A 15 -7.19 -59.48 1.24
C PRO A 15 -6.19 -58.89 0.22
N ALA A 16 -5.00 -59.53 0.20
CA ALA A 16 -4.07 -59.80 -0.90
C ALA A 16 -3.52 -58.60 -1.71
N VAL A 17 -2.22 -58.28 -1.64
CA VAL A 17 -1.10 -58.98 -2.32
C VAL A 17 -1.37 -59.13 -3.81
N ASP A 18 -0.83 -58.21 -4.61
CA ASP A 18 -0.09 -58.59 -5.82
C ASP A 18 0.79 -57.43 -6.31
N SER A 19 2.07 -57.74 -6.50
CA SER A 19 3.02 -56.90 -7.23
C SER A 19 3.02 -57.32 -8.70
N PRO A 20 3.26 -56.36 -9.62
CA PRO A 20 4.20 -56.67 -10.68
C PRO A 20 5.24 -55.58 -10.86
N ARG A 21 6.48 -56.05 -10.99
CA ARG A 21 7.61 -55.35 -11.62
C ARG A 21 7.17 -54.71 -12.93
N THR A 22 7.54 -53.45 -13.15
CA THR A 22 7.83 -52.96 -14.49
C THR A 22 8.96 -51.95 -14.42
N SER A 23 10.13 -52.42 -14.81
CA SER A 23 11.33 -51.64 -15.13
C SER A 23 11.10 -50.84 -16.41
N LEU A 24 11.39 -49.54 -16.41
CA LEU A 24 11.61 -48.74 -17.62
C LEU A 24 12.60 -47.59 -17.34
N PRO A 25 13.25 -47.04 -18.38
CA PRO A 25 14.67 -46.71 -18.36
C PRO A 25 14.97 -45.27 -17.96
N THR A 26 16.09 -45.11 -17.25
CA THR A 26 16.75 -43.84 -16.99
C THR A 26 17.43 -43.33 -18.26
N SER A 27 16.73 -42.51 -19.04
CA SER A 27 17.35 -41.69 -20.08
C SER A 27 18.03 -40.49 -19.43
N SER A 28 19.36 -40.54 -19.42
CA SER A 28 20.25 -39.41 -19.21
C SER A 28 20.04 -38.36 -20.29
N LEU A 29 19.51 -37.18 -19.92
CA LEU A 29 19.65 -35.97 -20.74
C LEU A 29 20.47 -34.94 -19.99
N PHE A 30 21.74 -34.97 -20.35
CA PHE A 30 22.75 -33.94 -20.24
C PHE A 30 22.19 -32.62 -20.83
N PHE A 31 22.00 -31.60 -19.98
CA PHE A 31 21.79 -30.23 -20.47
C PHE A 31 23.12 -29.46 -20.33
N PRO A 32 23.70 -28.96 -21.42
CA PRO A 32 24.91 -28.16 -21.35
C PRO A 32 24.62 -26.78 -20.76
N ARG A 33 25.50 -26.40 -19.84
CA ARG A 33 25.67 -25.07 -19.25
C ARG A 33 26.05 -24.07 -20.33
N THR A 34 25.11 -23.26 -20.81
CA THR A 34 25.42 -22.05 -21.57
C THR A 34 25.58 -20.87 -20.61
N SER A 35 26.83 -20.49 -20.38
CA SER A 35 27.21 -19.20 -19.82
C SER A 35 26.92 -18.11 -20.85
N THR A 36 25.90 -17.28 -20.62
CA THR A 36 25.68 -16.07 -21.42
C THR A 36 26.10 -14.86 -20.59
N THR A 37 27.31 -14.41 -20.90
CA THR A 37 27.85 -13.08 -20.60
C THR A 37 26.91 -12.02 -21.18
N PHE A 38 26.28 -11.21 -20.32
CA PHE A 38 25.48 -10.06 -20.73
C PHE A 38 26.39 -8.85 -20.84
N SER A 39 27.01 -8.70 -22.02
CA SER A 39 27.72 -7.50 -22.43
C SER A 39 26.71 -6.52 -23.05
N THR A 40 26.59 -5.33 -22.47
CA THR A 40 25.89 -4.19 -23.05
C THR A 40 26.42 -3.85 -24.45
N PRO A 41 25.57 -3.34 -25.34
CA PRO A 41 25.94 -2.06 -25.92
C PRO A 41 24.80 -1.04 -25.97
N PHE A 42 25.19 0.18 -25.59
CA PHE A 42 24.73 1.45 -26.11
C PHE A 42 24.24 1.34 -27.56
N ASN A 43 23.01 1.79 -27.85
CA ASN A 43 22.70 2.28 -29.18
C ASN A 43 21.74 3.47 -29.13
N THR A 44 22.34 4.63 -29.39
CA THR A 44 21.70 5.89 -29.74
C THR A 44 21.16 5.75 -31.16
N GLN A 45 19.83 5.70 -31.34
CA GLN A 45 19.25 6.00 -32.66
C GLN A 45 18.00 6.89 -32.54
N ARG A 46 18.24 8.12 -32.98
CA ARG A 46 17.32 9.14 -33.46
C ARG A 46 16.50 8.60 -34.64
N PRO A 47 15.25 9.05 -34.84
CA PRO A 47 14.73 9.20 -36.18
C PRO A 47 14.38 10.66 -36.51
N SER A 48 14.85 11.05 -37.68
CA SER A 48 14.63 12.28 -38.42
C SER A 48 13.25 12.34 -39.06
N LEU A 49 12.83 13.58 -39.35
CA LEU A 49 11.68 13.96 -40.18
C LEU A 49 11.76 13.42 -41.61
N THR A 50 10.61 13.11 -42.21
CA THR A 50 10.12 13.56 -43.54
C THR A 50 8.70 13.01 -43.76
N THR A 51 7.69 13.87 -43.93
CA THR A 51 7.08 14.30 -45.21
C THR A 51 6.12 13.29 -45.83
N ALA A 52 4.82 13.59 -45.79
CA ALA A 52 3.92 13.54 -46.97
C ALA A 52 2.50 14.01 -46.59
N SER A 53 2.10 15.10 -47.22
CA SER A 53 0.72 15.55 -47.41
C SER A 53 0.03 14.65 -48.45
N PRO A 54 -1.31 14.53 -48.43
CA PRO A 54 -2.02 15.17 -49.53
C PRO A 54 -3.31 15.89 -49.13
N ALA A 55 -3.59 16.92 -49.92
CA ALA A 55 -4.80 17.70 -49.98
C ALA A 55 -6.02 16.85 -50.37
N ALA A 56 -7.19 17.17 -49.80
CA ALA A 56 -8.47 17.13 -50.51
C ALA A 56 -9.59 17.85 -49.73
N ALA A 57 -10.10 18.90 -50.38
CA ALA A 57 -11.51 19.30 -50.45
C ALA A 57 -12.30 19.66 -49.17
N ALA A 58 -12.52 20.97 -49.02
CA ALA A 58 -13.71 21.53 -48.40
C ALA A 58 -15.00 21.12 -49.14
N PRO A 59 -16.15 21.14 -48.46
CA PRO A 59 -17.11 22.18 -48.85
C PRO A 59 -17.78 22.90 -47.66
N THR A 60 -17.85 24.21 -47.85
CA THR A 60 -18.86 25.23 -47.50
C THR A 60 -20.09 24.89 -46.62
N PRO A 61 -20.62 25.89 -45.90
CA PRO A 61 -21.64 25.76 -44.86
C PRO A 61 -23.05 25.76 -45.46
N ARG A 62 -23.99 25.11 -44.77
CA ARG A 62 -25.43 25.26 -45.03
C ARG A 62 -26.19 25.86 -43.85
N PRO A 63 -27.28 26.58 -44.13
CA PRO A 63 -27.90 27.52 -43.22
C PRO A 63 -29.08 26.94 -42.44
N SER A 64 -29.32 27.56 -41.29
CA SER A 64 -30.61 27.95 -40.71
C SER A 64 -31.87 27.26 -41.25
N THR A 65 -32.45 26.35 -40.47
CA THR A 65 -33.89 26.05 -40.53
C THR A 65 -34.56 26.52 -39.25
N LEU A 66 -35.32 27.61 -39.45
CA LEU A 66 -36.37 28.12 -38.59
C LEU A 66 -37.39 27.03 -38.27
N PHE A 67 -37.73 26.85 -37.00
CA PHE A 67 -39.02 26.27 -36.62
C PHE A 67 -39.95 27.41 -36.18
N PRO A 68 -41.13 27.56 -36.80
CA PRO A 68 -42.09 28.57 -36.43
C PRO A 68 -42.89 28.16 -35.19
N PHE A 69 -43.24 29.20 -34.43
CA PHE A 69 -44.31 29.23 -33.46
C PHE A 69 -45.60 28.58 -33.98
N SER A 70 -46.32 27.90 -33.09
CA SER A 70 -47.78 27.93 -33.09
C SER A 70 -48.31 28.02 -31.66
N PRO A 71 -49.10 29.07 -31.34
CA PRO A 71 -49.86 29.20 -30.11
C PRO A 71 -51.33 28.85 -30.35
N SER A 72 -51.91 28.02 -29.49
CA SER A 72 -53.33 28.10 -29.09
C SER A 72 -53.42 27.43 -27.72
N GLY A 73 -54.03 28.00 -26.68
CA GLY A 73 -55.17 28.91 -26.67
C GLY A 73 -56.43 28.08 -26.46
N GLY A 74 -56.75 27.75 -25.20
CA GLY A 74 -57.94 26.97 -24.85
C GLY A 74 -58.14 26.80 -23.34
N PRO A 75 -59.10 27.48 -22.71
CA PRO A 75 -59.29 27.58 -21.26
C PRO A 75 -60.34 26.57 -20.72
N GLY A 76 -60.28 26.24 -19.43
CA GLY A 76 -61.39 25.53 -18.80
C GLY A 76 -61.14 24.93 -17.41
N THR A 77 -61.16 25.79 -16.38
CA THR A 77 -61.96 25.67 -15.12
C THR A 77 -61.90 24.39 -14.23
N PRO A 78 -62.40 24.43 -12.96
CA PRO A 78 -61.56 24.10 -11.80
C PRO A 78 -62.12 22.96 -10.93
N SER A 79 -61.59 22.86 -9.71
CA SER A 79 -62.15 22.18 -8.52
C SER A 79 -61.81 20.71 -8.32
N GLN A 80 -61.01 20.48 -7.28
CA GLN A 80 -61.21 19.51 -6.18
C GLN A 80 -60.03 19.75 -5.21
N SER A 81 -60.12 20.64 -4.21
CA SER A 81 -60.86 20.50 -2.95
C SER A 81 -60.75 19.11 -2.33
N VAL A 82 -59.56 18.77 -1.79
CA VAL A 82 -59.41 17.68 -0.83
C VAL A 82 -59.25 18.30 0.56
N LYS A 83 -60.27 18.06 1.39
CA LYS A 83 -60.37 18.44 2.80
C LYS A 83 -59.35 17.71 3.68
N PRO A 84 -58.99 18.29 4.85
CA PRO A 84 -58.12 17.66 5.83
C PRO A 84 -58.90 16.67 6.70
N THR A 85 -58.48 15.41 6.71
CA THR A 85 -59.01 14.40 7.64
C THR A 85 -58.19 14.43 8.92
N LYS A 86 -58.85 14.85 9.99
CA LYS A 86 -58.43 14.71 11.39
C LYS A 86 -58.42 13.23 11.79
N ASP A 87 -57.75 13.00 12.91
CA ASP A 87 -57.89 11.83 13.80
C ASP A 87 -57.14 10.56 13.40
N ASN A 88 -55.98 10.37 14.03
CA ASN A 88 -55.89 9.28 15.00
C ASN A 88 -54.71 9.45 15.97
N LYS A 89 -55.05 9.81 17.20
CA LYS A 89 -54.24 9.56 18.39
C LYS A 89 -54.02 8.06 18.51
N LYS A 90 -52.83 7.56 18.18
CA LYS A 90 -52.34 6.30 18.74
C LYS A 90 -51.05 6.58 19.50
N LYS A 91 -51.21 6.73 20.82
CA LYS A 91 -50.15 6.56 21.81
C LYS A 91 -49.53 5.18 21.58
N GLN A 92 -48.41 5.12 20.88
CA GLN A 92 -47.48 4.01 21.00
C GLN A 92 -46.28 4.48 21.79
N ASN A 93 -46.35 4.04 23.04
CA ASN A 93 -45.32 3.98 24.06
C ASN A 93 -44.01 3.43 23.46
N SER A 94 -43.13 4.31 23.00
CA SER A 94 -41.74 3.95 22.69
C SER A 94 -40.86 4.55 23.78
N ASN A 95 -40.77 3.79 24.85
CA ASN A 95 -39.83 3.99 25.93
C ASN A 95 -38.43 3.59 25.41
N ASN A 96 -37.88 4.38 24.49
CA ASN A 96 -36.56 4.12 23.93
C ASN A 96 -35.54 4.93 24.72
N ASN A 97 -34.91 4.23 25.66
CA ASN A 97 -33.78 4.66 26.47
C ASN A 97 -32.63 5.19 25.57
N ASN A 98 -32.70 6.46 25.21
CA ASN A 98 -31.60 7.20 24.61
C ASN A 98 -30.58 7.59 25.69
N ASN A 99 -30.02 6.59 26.37
CA ASN A 99 -28.71 6.71 26.97
C ASN A 99 -27.68 6.63 25.86
N GLY A 100 -27.66 7.69 25.05
CA GLY A 100 -26.61 8.01 24.10
C GLY A 100 -25.32 8.21 24.87
N ARG A 101 -24.65 7.11 25.20
CA ARG A 101 -23.24 7.07 25.58
C ARG A 101 -22.49 7.73 24.43
N ARG A 102 -22.20 9.02 24.63
CA ARG A 102 -21.28 9.85 23.88
C ARG A 102 -19.94 9.12 23.78
N ARG A 103 -19.81 8.19 22.84
CA ARG A 103 -18.53 7.71 22.35
C ARG A 103 -17.89 8.90 21.64
N ARG A 104 -17.14 9.68 22.41
CA ARG A 104 -16.10 10.57 21.90
C ARG A 104 -15.19 9.71 21.05
N TYR A 105 -15.46 9.64 19.76
CA TYR A 105 -14.45 9.31 18.78
C TYR A 105 -13.43 10.42 18.88
N ASN A 106 -12.39 10.16 19.68
CA ASN A 106 -11.14 10.88 19.65
C ASN A 106 -10.59 10.68 18.23
N ARG A 107 -11.03 11.52 17.30
CA ARG A 107 -10.41 11.67 15.98
C ARG A 107 -9.02 12.23 16.25
N SER A 108 -8.05 11.33 16.33
CA SER A 108 -6.64 11.65 16.19
C SER A 108 -6.45 12.54 14.94
N PRO A 109 -5.55 13.54 14.99
CA PRO A 109 -5.35 14.53 13.93
C PRO A 109 -4.55 13.93 12.75
N LEU A 110 -5.06 12.86 12.14
CA LEU A 110 -4.44 12.22 10.96
C LEU A 110 -4.59 13.07 9.67
N PHE A 111 -5.34 14.17 9.72
CA PHE A 111 -5.40 15.17 8.65
C PHE A 111 -4.09 15.98 8.49
N SER A 112 -3.16 15.89 9.44
CA SER A 112 -1.86 16.56 9.38
C SER A 112 -0.85 15.84 8.48
N LEU A 113 -0.79 14.50 8.48
CA LEU A 113 0.29 13.78 7.80
C LEU A 113 0.25 13.87 6.27
N ARG A 114 -0.94 13.90 5.65
CA ARG A 114 -1.04 14.09 4.19
C ARG A 114 -0.66 15.50 3.76
N ARG A 115 -1.05 16.52 4.54
CA ARG A 115 -0.67 17.92 4.30
C ARG A 115 0.81 18.15 4.58
N LEU A 116 1.34 17.59 5.67
CA LEU A 116 2.76 17.63 5.99
C LEU A 116 3.59 16.89 4.94
N ARG A 117 3.14 15.75 4.39
CA ARG A 117 3.84 15.09 3.28
C ARG A 117 3.91 15.97 2.02
N SER A 118 2.81 16.64 1.69
CA SER A 118 2.78 17.55 0.53
C SER A 118 3.66 18.79 0.76
N ILE A 119 3.64 19.35 1.98
CA ILE A 119 4.51 20.47 2.37
C ILE A 119 5.96 20.01 2.39
N LEU A 120 6.28 18.88 3.02
CA LEU A 120 7.61 18.29 3.07
C LEU A 120 8.19 18.04 1.69
N TYR A 121 7.37 17.60 0.73
CA TYR A 121 7.83 17.37 -0.64
C TYR A 121 8.17 18.69 -1.36
N HIS A 122 7.39 19.74 -1.14
CA HIS A 122 7.71 21.05 -1.68
C HIS A 122 8.88 21.70 -0.95
N THR A 123 8.93 21.65 0.38
CA THR A 123 10.00 22.24 1.18
C THR A 123 11.32 21.48 1.01
N SER A 124 11.31 20.15 0.88
CA SER A 124 12.53 19.37 0.63
C SER A 124 13.15 19.71 -0.72
N PHE A 125 12.33 19.95 -1.74
CA PHE A 125 12.80 20.41 -3.04
C PHE A 125 13.47 21.79 -2.96
N TYR A 126 12.83 22.77 -2.30
CA TYR A 126 13.41 24.10 -2.12
C TYR A 126 14.66 24.07 -1.23
N LEU A 127 14.65 23.26 -0.18
CA LEU A 127 15.77 23.09 0.74
C LEU A 127 16.96 22.43 0.02
N PHE A 128 16.71 21.43 -0.83
CA PHE A 128 17.75 20.81 -1.66
C PHE A 128 18.38 21.81 -2.64
N ILE A 129 17.57 22.65 -3.29
CA ILE A 129 18.07 23.75 -4.14
C ILE A 129 18.89 24.74 -3.31
N LEU A 130 18.45 25.08 -2.10
CA LEU A 130 19.17 26.00 -1.21
C LEU A 130 20.51 25.41 -0.77
N ILE A 131 20.54 24.13 -0.34
CA ILE A 131 21.77 23.43 0.03
C ILE A 131 22.74 23.41 -1.15
N ILE A 132 22.29 23.03 -2.34
CA ILE A 132 23.13 23.05 -3.54
C ILE A 132 23.68 24.46 -3.78
N GLY A 133 22.84 25.49 -3.68
CA GLY A 133 23.27 26.89 -3.82
C GLY A 133 24.35 27.29 -2.83
N VAL A 134 24.19 26.94 -1.54
CA VAL A 134 25.19 27.23 -0.50
C VAL A 134 26.49 26.47 -0.74
N LEU A 135 26.41 25.18 -1.09
CA LEU A 135 27.59 24.39 -1.45
C LEU A 135 28.31 24.98 -2.66
N LEU A 136 27.56 25.51 -3.63
CA LEU A 136 28.12 26.15 -4.81
C LEU A 136 28.85 27.45 -4.49
N VAL A 137 28.27 28.28 -3.62
CA VAL A 137 28.92 29.52 -3.17
C VAL A 137 30.15 29.20 -2.32
N GLY A 138 30.07 28.18 -1.46
CA GLY A 138 31.20 27.71 -0.67
C GLY A 138 32.35 27.18 -1.54
N SER A 139 32.05 26.40 -2.58
CA SER A 139 33.08 25.93 -3.52
C SER A 139 33.67 27.07 -4.35
N ALA A 140 32.86 28.07 -4.74
CA ALA A 140 33.33 29.27 -5.41
C ALA A 140 34.28 30.08 -4.53
N TRP A 141 33.95 30.22 -3.24
CA TRP A 141 34.76 30.94 -2.27
C TRP A 141 36.12 30.27 -2.08
N GLY A 142 36.13 28.95 -1.86
CA GLY A 142 37.38 28.20 -1.68
C GLY A 142 38.29 28.21 -2.92
N LEU A 143 37.71 28.08 -4.12
CA LEU A 143 38.47 28.17 -5.38
C LEU A 143 38.95 29.59 -5.65
N GLY A 144 38.15 30.61 -5.31
CA GLY A 144 38.52 32.02 -5.41
C GLY A 144 39.71 32.36 -4.51
N GLU A 145 39.71 31.87 -3.28
CA GLU A 145 40.82 32.05 -2.34
C GLU A 145 42.11 31.38 -2.83
N GLN A 146 42.02 30.17 -3.39
CA GLN A 146 43.16 29.48 -4.00
C GLN A 146 43.68 30.22 -5.25
N ALA A 147 42.78 30.65 -6.14
CA ALA A 147 43.15 31.41 -7.34
C ALA A 147 43.78 32.77 -6.99
N TRP A 148 43.37 33.38 -5.87
CA TRP A 148 43.96 34.62 -5.37
C TRP A 148 45.38 34.45 -4.81
N ARG A 149 45.82 33.25 -4.45
CA ARG A 149 47.19 33.01 -3.96
C ARG A 149 48.17 32.60 -5.06
N THR A 150 47.75 31.88 -6.09
CA THR A 150 48.66 31.34 -7.13
C THR A 150 49.03 32.37 -8.21
N GLY A 151 50.31 32.66 -8.45
CA GLY A 151 50.78 33.75 -9.33
C GLY A 151 50.73 33.49 -10.85
N HIS A 152 50.69 34.59 -11.61
CA HIS A 152 50.77 34.79 -13.08
C HIS A 152 49.69 34.18 -14.00
N GLN A 153 49.09 33.02 -13.71
CA GLN A 153 47.96 32.45 -14.50
C GLN A 153 46.56 32.85 -14.00
N ARG A 154 46.49 33.84 -13.08
CA ARG A 154 45.25 34.22 -12.36
C ARG A 154 44.10 34.65 -13.26
N LYS A 155 44.38 35.41 -14.32
CA LYS A 155 43.33 36.05 -15.14
C LYS A 155 42.47 35.02 -15.86
N TRP A 156 43.08 33.99 -16.44
CA TRP A 156 42.37 32.93 -17.16
C TRP A 156 41.55 32.03 -16.24
N ASN A 157 42.12 31.64 -15.09
CA ASN A 157 41.42 30.81 -14.11
C ASN A 157 40.19 31.52 -13.54
N ILE A 158 40.28 32.83 -13.27
CA ILE A 158 39.14 33.63 -12.80
C ILE A 158 38.04 33.71 -13.87
N ILE A 159 38.40 33.93 -15.15
CA ILE A 159 37.42 34.02 -16.24
C ILE A 159 36.68 32.69 -16.43
N VAL A 160 37.41 31.56 -16.48
CA VAL A 160 36.80 30.22 -16.62
C VAL A 160 35.90 29.90 -15.43
N LEU A 161 36.34 30.23 -14.22
CA LEU A 161 35.54 30.08 -13.02
C LEU A 161 34.25 30.88 -13.13
N VAL A 162 34.32 32.21 -13.29
CA VAL A 162 33.16 33.08 -13.42
C VAL A 162 32.22 32.62 -14.55
N GLY A 163 32.77 32.26 -15.71
CA GLY A 163 32.00 31.74 -16.84
C GLY A 163 31.21 30.47 -16.52
N SER A 164 31.84 29.51 -15.83
CA SER A 164 31.18 28.26 -15.41
C SER A 164 30.03 28.50 -14.41
N TYR A 165 30.18 29.47 -13.50
CA TYR A 165 29.14 29.85 -12.54
C TYR A 165 27.96 30.56 -13.20
N VAL A 166 28.22 31.47 -14.15
CA VAL A 166 27.17 32.13 -14.93
C VAL A 166 26.39 31.10 -15.73
N ALA A 167 27.07 30.17 -16.41
CA ALA A 167 26.43 29.09 -17.16
C ALA A 167 25.55 28.21 -16.26
N LEU A 168 26.05 27.82 -15.08
CA LEU A 168 25.29 27.02 -14.14
C LEU A 168 24.06 27.77 -13.59
N GLY A 169 24.20 29.08 -13.32
CA GLY A 169 23.09 29.94 -12.92
C GLY A 169 21.98 29.98 -13.98
N ILE A 170 22.36 30.10 -15.26
CA ILE A 170 21.41 30.08 -16.39
C ILE A 170 20.67 28.72 -16.46
N ILE A 171 21.40 27.61 -16.32
CA ILE A 171 20.80 26.26 -16.33
C ILE A 171 19.82 26.09 -15.16
N ALA A 172 20.18 26.53 -13.96
CA ALA A 172 19.31 26.47 -12.79
C ALA A 172 18.02 27.28 -12.99
N ILE A 173 18.14 28.52 -13.49
CA ILE A 173 16.99 29.38 -13.80
C ILE A 173 16.11 28.73 -14.87
N MET A 174 16.69 28.21 -15.97
CA MET A 174 15.93 27.50 -16.99
C MET A 174 15.15 26.31 -16.43
N HIS A 175 15.75 25.56 -15.50
CA HIS A 175 15.09 24.38 -14.93
C HIS A 175 13.90 24.77 -14.02
N VAL A 176 14.09 25.79 -13.17
CA VAL A 176 13.00 26.35 -12.36
C VAL A 176 11.89 26.92 -13.26
N TRP A 177 12.26 27.65 -14.31
CA TRP A 177 11.31 28.22 -15.26
C TRP A 177 10.53 27.13 -16.00
N SER A 178 11.19 26.06 -16.44
CA SER A 178 10.56 24.89 -17.06
C SER A 178 9.53 24.23 -16.13
N ARG A 179 9.87 24.06 -14.84
CA ARG A 179 8.96 23.53 -13.82
C ARG A 179 7.74 24.43 -13.65
N VAL A 180 7.95 25.75 -13.53
CA VAL A 180 6.87 26.74 -13.37
C VAL A 180 5.96 26.78 -14.61
N LEU A 181 6.54 26.76 -15.81
CA LEU A 181 5.79 26.71 -17.05
C LEU A 181 4.99 25.42 -17.20
N SER A 182 5.55 24.27 -16.81
CA SER A 182 4.87 22.98 -16.82
C SER A 182 3.65 22.99 -15.91
N ILE A 183 3.81 23.46 -14.66
CA ILE A 183 2.69 23.63 -13.71
C ILE A 183 1.65 24.59 -14.28
N LYS A 184 2.06 25.75 -14.81
CA LYS A 184 1.14 26.70 -15.45
C LYS A 184 0.43 26.12 -16.66
N ARG A 185 1.10 25.31 -17.48
CA ARG A 185 0.49 24.60 -18.62
C ARG A 185 -0.55 23.61 -18.15
N ILE A 186 -0.22 22.76 -17.17
CA ILE A 186 -1.14 21.78 -16.59
C ILE A 186 -2.37 22.49 -15.98
N LEU A 187 -2.16 23.59 -15.26
CA LEU A 187 -3.25 24.40 -14.69
C LEU A 187 -4.08 25.11 -15.77
N ARG A 188 -3.50 25.43 -16.93
CA ARG A 188 -4.24 25.99 -18.08
C ARG A 188 -5.03 24.92 -18.85
N THR A 189 -4.52 23.68 -18.91
CA THR A 189 -5.22 22.56 -19.55
C THR A 189 -6.32 21.99 -18.70
N MET A 190 -6.26 22.16 -17.37
CA MET A 190 -7.43 21.95 -16.53
C MET A 190 -8.47 23.00 -16.92
N PRO A 191 -9.64 22.61 -17.46
CA PRO A 191 -10.71 23.58 -17.68
C PRO A 191 -10.99 24.20 -16.32
N LYS A 192 -10.69 25.49 -16.16
CA LYS A 192 -11.14 26.24 -14.98
C LYS A 192 -12.63 25.94 -14.91
N PRO A 193 -13.15 25.36 -13.81
CA PRO A 193 -14.57 25.10 -13.71
C PRO A 193 -15.24 26.48 -13.73
N TYR A 194 -15.62 26.92 -14.93
CA TYR A 194 -16.52 28.02 -15.14
C TYR A 194 -17.86 27.45 -14.69
N ILE A 195 -18.03 27.37 -13.37
CA ILE A 195 -19.33 27.26 -12.78
C ILE A 195 -19.82 28.70 -12.88
N PRO A 196 -20.76 29.03 -13.78
CA PRO A 196 -21.36 30.34 -13.76
C PRO A 196 -22.20 30.43 -12.49
N THR A 197 -21.53 30.78 -11.40
CA THR A 197 -22.07 30.96 -10.05
C THR A 197 -22.57 32.38 -9.85
N LYS A 198 -22.24 33.30 -10.76
CA LYS A 198 -22.80 34.63 -10.76
C LYS A 198 -24.26 34.51 -11.14
N THR A 199 -25.13 34.77 -10.18
CA THR A 199 -26.59 34.90 -10.36
C THR A 199 -26.99 35.97 -11.38
N VAL A 200 -26.03 36.78 -11.82
CA VAL A 200 -26.19 37.83 -12.82
C VAL A 200 -26.17 37.27 -14.25
N ASP A 201 -25.46 36.15 -14.48
CA ASP A 201 -25.23 35.60 -15.82
C ASP A 201 -26.27 34.53 -16.21
N LEU A 202 -27.04 33.99 -15.24
CA LEU A 202 -28.08 33.00 -15.47
C LEU A 202 -29.32 33.22 -14.60
N PRO A 203 -30.53 32.89 -15.10
CA PRO A 203 -31.75 32.86 -14.29
C PRO A 203 -31.59 31.94 -13.07
N LYS A 204 -32.06 32.40 -11.91
CA LYS A 204 -31.97 31.70 -10.60
C LYS A 204 -32.39 30.22 -10.68
N LYS A 205 -33.40 29.90 -11.49
CA LYS A 205 -33.90 28.53 -11.70
C LYS A 205 -32.85 27.62 -12.33
N VAL A 206 -32.13 28.10 -13.34
CA VAL A 206 -31.07 27.35 -14.03
C VAL A 206 -29.86 27.20 -13.12
N ALA A 207 -29.48 28.26 -12.41
CA ALA A 207 -28.38 28.22 -11.43
C ALA A 207 -28.64 27.17 -10.33
N ASN A 208 -29.85 27.14 -9.77
CA ASN A 208 -30.25 26.14 -8.76
C ASN A 208 -30.25 24.71 -9.33
N HIS A 209 -30.67 24.52 -10.57
CA HIS A 209 -30.65 23.21 -11.22
C HIS A 209 -29.22 22.71 -11.43
N ILE A 210 -28.33 23.55 -11.96
CA ILE A 210 -26.90 23.25 -12.14
C ILE A 210 -26.26 22.91 -10.79
N ALA A 211 -26.50 23.70 -9.74
CA ALA A 211 -25.97 23.43 -8.41
C ALA A 211 -26.46 22.09 -7.84
N THR A 212 -27.72 21.72 -8.10
CA THR A 212 -28.31 20.46 -7.67
C THR A 212 -27.67 19.27 -8.40
N GLU A 213 -27.52 19.34 -9.72
CA GLU A 213 -26.86 18.28 -10.51
C GLU A 213 -25.37 18.15 -10.18
N TYR A 214 -24.66 19.26 -9.93
CA TYR A 214 -23.28 19.22 -9.43
C TYR A 214 -23.19 18.56 -8.06
N THR A 215 -24.10 18.88 -7.13
CA THR A 215 -24.13 18.26 -5.82
C THR A 215 -24.42 16.76 -5.94
N ARG A 216 -25.36 16.38 -6.80
CA ARG A 216 -25.71 14.99 -7.07
C ARG A 216 -24.53 14.22 -7.66
N THR A 217 -23.88 14.75 -8.70
CA THR A 217 -22.71 14.12 -9.33
C THR A 217 -21.52 14.06 -8.40
N ALA A 218 -21.29 15.06 -7.55
CA ALA A 218 -20.25 15.03 -6.52
C ALA A 218 -20.52 13.94 -5.48
N VAL A 219 -21.76 13.76 -5.04
CA VAL A 219 -22.15 12.68 -4.12
C VAL A 219 -22.01 11.31 -4.80
N ILE A 220 -22.48 11.15 -6.03
CA ILE A 220 -22.31 9.90 -6.80
C ILE A 220 -20.82 9.60 -6.97
N ALA A 221 -20.00 10.58 -7.37
CA ALA A 221 -18.56 10.43 -7.51
C ALA A 221 -17.89 10.04 -6.19
N HIS A 222 -18.33 10.62 -5.08
CA HIS A 222 -17.83 10.30 -3.74
C HIS A 222 -18.24 8.88 -3.30
N ILE A 223 -19.46 8.43 -3.63
CA ILE A 223 -19.93 7.07 -3.33
C ILE A 223 -19.30 6.04 -4.30
N SER A 224 -19.04 6.44 -5.54
CA SER A 224 -18.44 5.61 -6.58
C SER A 224 -16.92 5.56 -6.49
N GLN A 225 -16.29 6.42 -5.69
CA GLN A 225 -14.92 6.17 -5.26
C GLN A 225 -14.89 4.77 -4.69
N ALA A 226 -13.95 3.94 -5.16
CA ALA A 226 -13.82 2.56 -4.73
C ALA A 226 -13.35 2.48 -3.28
N THR A 227 -14.22 2.86 -2.34
CA THR A 227 -14.03 2.64 -0.90
C THR A 227 -14.19 1.17 -0.54
N THR A 228 -14.78 0.40 -1.46
CA THR A 228 -15.20 -0.99 -1.23
C THR A 228 -14.70 -1.94 -2.32
N GLY A 229 -13.79 -1.49 -3.18
CA GLY A 229 -13.06 -2.37 -4.07
C GLY A 229 -12.13 -3.24 -3.22
N GLN A 230 -12.64 -4.36 -2.71
CA GLN A 230 -11.81 -5.38 -2.10
C GLN A 230 -10.95 -6.00 -3.20
N GLN A 231 -9.74 -5.49 -3.37
CA GLN A 231 -8.73 -6.26 -4.05
C GLN A 231 -8.41 -7.46 -3.17
N GLU A 232 -8.59 -8.67 -3.71
CA GLU A 232 -8.17 -9.89 -3.01
C GLU A 232 -6.70 -9.75 -2.58
N GLY A 233 -6.38 -10.21 -1.37
CA GLY A 233 -5.04 -10.06 -0.79
C GLY A 233 -4.76 -8.72 -0.10
N TRP A 234 -5.65 -7.73 -0.16
CA TRP A 234 -5.48 -6.45 0.55
C TRP A 234 -6.45 -6.29 1.71
N GLY A 235 -5.97 -5.69 2.80
CA GLY A 235 -6.81 -5.39 3.95
C GLY A 235 -7.84 -4.30 3.68
N ARG A 236 -9.04 -4.47 4.26
CA ARG A 236 -10.14 -3.51 4.14
C ARG A 236 -9.78 -2.16 4.79
N PRO A 237 -10.16 -1.02 4.20
CA PRO A 237 -9.97 0.27 4.83
C PRO A 237 -10.74 0.35 6.15
N GLY A 238 -10.13 0.92 7.18
CA GLY A 238 -10.70 1.00 8.53
C GLY A 238 -10.53 -0.26 9.39
N THR A 239 -9.93 -1.35 8.89
CA THR A 239 -9.49 -2.47 9.74
C THR A 239 -8.04 -2.28 10.16
N LYS A 240 -7.54 -3.14 11.07
CA LYS A 240 -6.12 -3.14 11.45
C LYS A 240 -5.17 -3.47 10.29
N TRP A 241 -5.73 -3.98 9.19
CA TRP A 241 -4.99 -4.41 7.99
C TRP A 241 -5.04 -3.38 6.86
N GLU A 242 -5.55 -2.17 7.10
CA GLU A 242 -5.64 -1.14 6.08
C GLU A 242 -4.26 -0.87 5.44
N ASN A 243 -4.22 -0.85 4.10
CA ASN A 243 -3.00 -0.69 3.30
C ASN A 243 -1.95 -1.79 3.46
N MET A 244 -2.32 -2.95 4.02
CA MET A 244 -1.42 -4.11 4.12
C MET A 244 -1.79 -5.15 3.06
N HIS A 245 -0.79 -5.63 2.34
CA HIS A 245 -0.91 -6.78 1.44
C HIS A 245 -0.63 -8.06 2.24
N PHE A 246 -1.62 -8.95 2.36
CA PHE A 246 -1.58 -10.10 3.26
C PHE A 246 -0.42 -11.05 2.95
N ARG A 247 -0.15 -11.35 1.67
CA ARG A 247 0.98 -12.19 1.27
C ARG A 247 2.31 -11.59 1.74
N THR A 248 2.52 -10.30 1.47
CA THR A 248 3.76 -9.61 1.86
C THR A 248 3.90 -9.55 3.38
N TYR A 249 2.80 -9.31 4.11
CA TYR A 249 2.79 -9.33 5.56
C TYR A 249 3.15 -10.70 6.13
N ILE A 250 2.49 -11.78 5.67
CA ILE A 250 2.76 -13.15 6.10
C ILE A 250 4.23 -13.54 5.82
N LEU A 251 4.78 -13.13 4.68
CA LEU A 251 6.19 -13.40 4.38
C LEU A 251 7.15 -12.58 5.26
N SER A 252 6.76 -11.37 5.66
CA SER A 252 7.58 -10.53 6.54
C SER A 252 7.69 -11.10 7.97
N THR A 253 6.68 -11.83 8.45
CA THR A 253 6.73 -12.47 9.78
C THR A 253 7.79 -13.56 9.87
N LEU A 254 8.23 -14.11 8.73
CA LEU A 254 9.27 -15.13 8.65
C LEU A 254 10.60 -14.65 9.23
N HIS A 255 10.94 -13.38 9.01
CA HIS A 255 12.14 -12.80 9.60
C HIS A 255 12.06 -12.74 11.13
N THR A 256 10.91 -12.31 11.67
CA THR A 256 10.68 -12.22 13.12
C THR A 256 10.73 -13.60 13.78
N MET A 257 10.08 -14.59 13.15
CA MET A 257 10.06 -15.97 13.65
C MET A 257 11.46 -16.58 13.67
N ARG A 258 12.26 -16.36 12.62
CA ARG A 258 13.65 -16.81 12.56
C ARG A 258 14.54 -16.13 13.58
N GLN A 259 14.40 -14.82 13.77
CA GLN A 259 15.20 -14.10 14.76
C GLN A 259 14.93 -14.63 16.18
N ALA A 260 13.69 -15.04 16.46
CA ALA A 260 13.31 -15.59 17.75
C ALA A 260 13.82 -17.02 17.99
N LEU A 261 13.72 -17.89 16.98
CA LEU A 261 14.14 -19.30 17.08
C LEU A 261 15.64 -19.50 16.86
N CYS A 262 16.26 -18.69 16.01
CA CYS A 262 17.64 -18.83 15.54
C CYS A 262 18.41 -17.50 15.64
N PRO A 263 18.63 -16.93 16.83
CA PRO A 263 19.27 -15.62 16.97
C PRO A 263 20.71 -15.57 16.43
N ASN A 264 21.39 -16.71 16.34
CA ASN A 264 22.79 -16.81 15.94
C ASN A 264 23.02 -17.06 14.45
N ILE A 265 21.95 -17.24 13.66
CA ILE A 265 22.03 -17.67 12.26
C ILE A 265 21.63 -16.50 11.35
N SER A 266 22.57 -15.58 11.14
CA SER A 266 22.34 -14.32 10.40
C SER A 266 22.44 -14.46 8.87
N SER A 267 22.94 -15.59 8.33
CA SER A 267 23.38 -15.69 6.92
C SER A 267 22.56 -16.63 6.03
N LEU A 268 21.40 -17.11 6.47
CA LEU A 268 20.64 -18.09 5.68
C LEU A 268 19.68 -17.46 4.69
N SER A 269 19.43 -18.20 3.60
CA SER A 269 18.53 -17.80 2.51
C SER A 269 17.20 -17.29 3.07
N PRO A 270 16.73 -16.11 2.65
CA PRO A 270 15.56 -15.46 3.24
C PRO A 270 14.28 -16.29 3.15
N THR A 271 14.24 -17.32 2.30
CA THR A 271 13.02 -18.04 1.95
C THR A 271 12.96 -19.50 2.47
N SER A 272 14.06 -20.10 2.91
CA SER A 272 14.06 -21.52 3.33
C SER A 272 13.39 -21.78 4.69
N LEU A 273 12.43 -22.69 4.76
CA LEU A 273 11.77 -23.07 6.02
C LEU A 273 12.58 -24.08 6.86
N GLN A 274 13.53 -24.79 6.24
CA GLN A 274 14.35 -25.82 6.89
C GLN A 274 15.01 -25.41 8.23
N PRO A 275 15.57 -24.19 8.37
CA PRO A 275 16.21 -23.78 9.62
C PRO A 275 15.20 -23.64 10.77
N LEU A 276 13.94 -23.30 10.47
CA LEU A 276 12.89 -23.20 11.47
C LEU A 276 12.55 -24.58 12.05
N PHE A 277 12.49 -25.61 11.20
CA PHE A 277 12.24 -26.98 11.65
C PHE A 277 13.39 -27.53 12.49
N SER A 278 14.64 -27.36 12.02
CA SER A 278 15.81 -27.80 12.77
C SER A 278 15.92 -27.11 14.13
N ALA A 279 15.61 -25.81 14.21
CA ALA A 279 15.56 -25.11 15.48
C ALA A 279 14.42 -25.60 16.36
N ALA A 280 13.22 -25.82 15.80
CA ALA A 280 12.08 -26.35 16.54
C ALA A 280 12.37 -27.73 17.17
N ASP A 281 13.11 -28.59 16.46
CA ASP A 281 13.50 -29.92 16.95
C ASP A 281 14.52 -29.85 18.10
N SER A 282 15.26 -28.74 18.25
CA SER A 282 16.20 -28.55 19.37
C SER A 282 15.51 -28.20 20.69
N PHE A 283 14.22 -27.84 20.67
CA PHE A 283 13.48 -27.48 21.87
C PHE A 283 12.76 -28.68 22.49
N ASP A 284 13.14 -29.05 23.71
CA ASP A 284 12.52 -30.11 24.51
C ASP A 284 11.21 -29.65 25.19
N ASP A 285 10.20 -29.23 24.40
CA ASP A 285 8.92 -28.69 24.90
C ASP A 285 7.73 -29.60 24.59
N ASN A 286 7.89 -30.92 24.78
CA ASN A 286 6.87 -31.95 24.49
C ASN A 286 6.30 -31.88 23.05
N GLY A 287 7.05 -31.30 22.11
CA GLY A 287 6.62 -31.11 20.72
C GLY A 287 5.60 -29.99 20.48
N ALA A 288 5.22 -29.19 21.49
CA ALA A 288 4.24 -28.12 21.33
C ALA A 288 4.73 -27.04 20.34
N ILE A 289 5.97 -26.56 20.50
CA ILE A 289 6.59 -25.59 19.58
C ILE A 289 6.65 -26.15 18.16
N ARG A 290 7.00 -27.43 18.01
CA ARG A 290 7.07 -28.11 16.72
C ARG A 290 5.72 -28.10 16.00
N LEU A 291 4.62 -28.31 16.73
CA LEU A 291 3.27 -28.27 16.17
C LEU A 291 2.90 -26.86 15.66
N PHE A 292 3.26 -25.81 16.41
CA PHE A 292 3.05 -24.42 15.97
C PHE A 292 3.93 -24.05 14.77
N VAL A 293 5.20 -24.47 14.75
CA VAL A 293 6.11 -24.21 13.63
C VAL A 293 5.66 -24.94 12.37
N ASN A 294 5.17 -26.17 12.48
CA ASN A 294 4.57 -26.90 11.34
C ASN A 294 3.31 -26.21 10.81
N SER A 295 2.43 -25.75 11.70
CA SER A 295 1.24 -24.99 11.31
C SER A 295 1.62 -23.67 10.61
N TYR A 296 2.61 -22.96 11.15
CA TYR A 296 3.16 -21.73 10.57
C TYR A 296 3.77 -21.97 9.19
N ALA A 297 4.61 -22.99 9.04
CA ALA A 297 5.23 -23.34 7.77
C ALA A 297 4.19 -23.60 6.68
N LYS A 298 3.12 -24.34 7.00
CA LYS A 298 2.01 -24.58 6.06
C LYS A 298 1.31 -23.29 5.62
N MET A 299 1.14 -22.33 6.51
CA MET A 299 0.57 -21.01 6.16
C MET A 299 1.51 -20.20 5.27
N ILE A 300 2.82 -20.26 5.51
CA ILE A 300 3.83 -19.60 4.69
C ILE A 300 3.89 -20.22 3.29
N GLU A 301 3.93 -21.55 3.19
CA GLU A 301 3.93 -22.25 1.89
C GLU A 301 2.68 -21.92 1.10
N ARG A 302 1.52 -21.88 1.75
CA ARG A 302 0.28 -21.43 1.12
C ARG A 302 0.40 -19.98 0.64
N ALA A 303 0.92 -19.07 1.46
CA ALA A 303 1.12 -17.69 1.04
C ALA A 303 2.11 -17.55 -0.13
N MET A 304 3.15 -18.39 -0.21
CA MET A 304 4.14 -18.36 -1.28
C MET A 304 3.65 -18.95 -2.60
N TYR A 305 2.96 -20.10 -2.54
CA TYR A 305 2.71 -20.94 -3.71
C TYR A 305 1.24 -21.06 -4.09
N ALA A 306 0.30 -20.61 -3.25
CA ALA A 306 -1.11 -20.70 -3.60
C ALA A 306 -1.46 -19.77 -4.77
N LYS A 307 -2.34 -20.27 -5.64
CA LYS A 307 -2.93 -19.51 -6.75
C LYS A 307 -3.82 -18.36 -6.27
N TYR A 308 -4.46 -18.53 -5.12
CA TYR A 308 -5.34 -17.54 -4.50
C TYR A 308 -4.56 -16.68 -3.50
N GLU A 309 -4.92 -15.39 -3.41
CA GLU A 309 -4.32 -14.49 -2.42
C GLU A 309 -4.80 -14.85 -1.00
N PRO A 310 -3.91 -14.81 0.01
CA PRO A 310 -4.28 -15.10 1.38
C PRO A 310 -5.27 -14.07 1.91
N GLY A 311 -6.27 -14.54 2.65
CA GLY A 311 -7.32 -13.70 3.24
C GLY A 311 -6.94 -13.11 4.59
N GLU A 312 -7.81 -12.22 5.09
CA GLU A 312 -7.65 -11.57 6.41
C GLU A 312 -7.55 -12.59 7.56
N GLY A 313 -8.33 -13.67 7.50
CA GLY A 313 -8.30 -14.73 8.51
C GLY A 313 -6.97 -15.47 8.56
N GLU A 314 -6.30 -15.66 7.43
CA GLU A 314 -5.00 -16.33 7.36
C GLU A 314 -3.90 -15.43 7.92
N ALA A 315 -3.90 -14.15 7.56
CA ALA A 315 -2.99 -13.17 8.13
C ALA A 315 -3.14 -13.06 9.66
N ALA A 316 -4.37 -13.05 10.17
CA ALA A 316 -4.65 -13.05 11.61
C ALA A 316 -4.20 -14.35 12.30
N ALA A 317 -4.37 -15.51 11.65
CA ALA A 317 -3.89 -16.78 12.18
C ALA A 317 -2.35 -16.81 12.27
N VAL A 318 -1.66 -16.34 11.24
CA VAL A 318 -0.19 -16.23 11.21
C VAL A 318 0.31 -15.34 12.36
N GLU A 319 -0.28 -14.15 12.53
CA GLU A 319 0.06 -13.22 13.62
C GLU A 319 -0.08 -13.89 15.00
N LYS A 320 -1.17 -14.64 15.21
CA LYS A 320 -1.43 -15.35 16.47
C LYS A 320 -0.46 -16.48 16.74
N VAL A 321 -0.10 -17.26 15.72
CA VAL A 321 0.88 -18.35 15.88
C VAL A 321 2.27 -17.78 16.21
N VAL A 322 2.68 -16.69 15.55
CA VAL A 322 3.94 -16.01 15.86
C VAL A 322 3.93 -15.47 17.28
N GLU A 323 2.85 -14.81 17.71
CA GLU A 323 2.70 -14.29 19.08
C GLU A 323 2.82 -15.41 20.14
N ILE A 324 2.15 -16.55 19.93
CA ILE A 324 2.21 -17.71 20.83
C ILE A 324 3.63 -18.26 20.92
N VAL A 325 4.34 -18.41 19.79
CA VAL A 325 5.71 -18.94 19.81
C VAL A 325 6.66 -17.96 20.50
N LEU A 326 6.56 -16.66 20.22
CA LEU A 326 7.36 -15.64 20.91
C LEU A 326 7.12 -15.65 22.42
N LEU A 327 5.86 -15.73 22.85
CA LEU A 327 5.50 -15.80 24.26
C LEU A 327 6.06 -17.07 24.92
N THR A 328 5.97 -18.20 24.23
CA THR A 328 6.47 -19.49 24.73
C THR A 328 7.99 -19.45 24.91
N LEU A 329 8.72 -18.91 23.93
CA LEU A 329 10.17 -18.74 24.01
C LEU A 329 10.58 -17.78 25.13
N GLU A 330 9.84 -16.69 25.33
CA GLU A 330 10.10 -15.74 26.41
C GLU A 330 9.86 -16.36 27.79
N VAL A 331 8.76 -17.11 27.97
CA VAL A 331 8.48 -17.83 29.22
C VAL A 331 9.57 -18.86 29.51
N LYS A 332 10.04 -19.59 28.49
CA LYS A 332 11.14 -20.55 28.63
C LYS A 332 12.44 -19.87 29.05
N ARG A 333 12.81 -18.77 28.38
CA ARG A 333 13.99 -17.98 28.71
C ARG A 333 13.95 -17.45 30.16
N ARG A 334 12.77 -17.06 30.66
CA ARG A 334 12.61 -16.64 32.07
C ARG A 334 12.84 -17.80 33.03
N ARG A 335 12.25 -18.97 32.75
CA ARG A 335 12.44 -20.18 33.56
C ARG A 335 13.91 -20.59 33.64
N GLU A 336 14.65 -20.51 32.54
CA GLU A 336 16.08 -20.81 32.51
C GLU A 336 16.90 -19.85 33.37
N ARG A 337 16.61 -18.54 33.33
CA ARG A 337 17.26 -17.55 34.20
C ARG A 337 16.97 -17.81 35.67
N ASP A 338 15.75 -18.19 36.02
CA ASP A 338 15.37 -18.47 37.40
C ASP A 338 16.02 -19.77 37.90
N LYS A 339 16.12 -20.80 37.04
CA LYS A 339 16.88 -22.03 37.33
C LYS A 339 18.37 -21.74 37.54
N ALA A 340 18.99 -20.91 36.71
CA ALA A 340 20.39 -20.52 36.84
C ALA A 340 20.64 -19.80 38.18
N LYS A 341 19.81 -18.81 38.52
CA LYS A 341 19.88 -18.13 39.82
C LYS A 341 19.71 -19.10 41.00
N HIS A 342 18.84 -20.09 40.88
CA HIS A 342 18.64 -21.08 41.93
C HIS A 342 19.87 -21.97 42.09
N ARG A 343 20.51 -22.36 40.98
CA ARG A 343 21.77 -23.13 40.97
C ARG A 343 22.91 -22.33 41.61
N ASP A 344 23.05 -21.06 41.28
CA ASP A 344 24.08 -20.19 41.87
C ASP A 344 23.88 -20.03 43.39
N ARG A 345 22.62 -20.00 43.85
CA ARG A 345 22.30 -19.95 45.29
C ARG A 345 22.65 -21.25 46.00
N THR A 346 22.41 -22.41 45.38
CA THR A 346 22.77 -23.70 45.97
C THR A 346 24.27 -23.90 46.02
N GLU A 347 25.00 -23.55 44.95
CA GLU A 347 26.46 -23.66 44.91
C GLU A 347 27.13 -22.72 45.94
N ASN A 348 26.62 -21.49 46.11
CA ASN A 348 27.13 -20.58 47.14
C ASN A 348 26.84 -21.05 48.58
N LYS A 349 25.71 -21.73 48.80
CA LYS A 349 25.38 -22.29 50.12
C LYS A 349 26.32 -23.43 50.49
N GLU A 350 26.55 -24.37 49.58
CA GLU A 350 27.49 -25.49 49.80
C GLU A 350 28.92 -25.01 50.05
N ARG A 351 29.35 -23.94 49.35
CA ARG A 351 30.68 -23.37 49.55
C ARG A 351 30.85 -22.67 50.90
N GLY A 352 29.78 -22.11 51.47
CA GLY A 352 29.79 -21.46 52.78
C GLY A 352 29.91 -22.43 53.95
N ASP A 353 29.38 -23.65 53.82
CA ASP A 353 29.40 -24.66 54.89
C ASP A 353 30.75 -25.42 54.98
N THR A 354 31.71 -25.14 54.08
CA THR A 354 33.03 -25.80 54.04
C THR A 354 34.17 -24.96 54.63
N ILE A 355 33.85 -23.83 55.28
CA ILE A 355 34.78 -22.93 55.98
C ILE A 355 34.42 -22.97 57.46
#